data_AF-A0A852LAR5-F1
#
_entry.id   AF-A0A852LAR5-F1
#
_cell.length_a   1.000
_cell.length_b   1.000
_cell.length_c   1.000
_cell.angle_alpha   90.00
_cell.angle_beta   90.00
_cell.angle_gamma   90.00
#
_symmetry.space_group_name_H-M   'P 1'
#
loop_
_entity.id
_entity.type
_entity.pdbx_description
1 polymer ?
#
loop_
_entity_poly.entity_id
_entity_poly.type
_entity_poly.pdbx_seq_one_letter_code
_entity_poly.pdbx_strand_id
1 'polypeptide(L)'
;RGISSQEGPKRPLTAYFRFMKDNHSAFREKNPGLNNVEIMKKIASAWRELPASQKQVYEEVKKADWQRYTEQLAAYRAQLTPAQAIALDEEKRKRWARRRSLRAKRELTALGKPKRPRSSFNIFVSENYQETEGISPVAKMKKLFTIWGEMSSSQKQPYVQLAQDDKVRYENEMTSWEARMVELGREDLIRIRKRKPTRETAQRAKAPSRQTAAKLKLTEGEE
;
A
#
# COMPACT_ATOMS: atom_id res chain seq x y z
N ARG A 1 16.02 -15.08 -17.73
CA ARG A 1 15.97 -14.31 -16.46
C ARG A 1 14.95 -13.19 -16.65
N GLY A 2 14.02 -12.98 -15.71
CA GLY A 2 12.95 -11.97 -15.86
C GLY A 2 13.49 -10.56 -15.64
N ILE A 3 13.03 -9.60 -16.46
CA ILE A 3 13.48 -8.21 -16.37
C ILE A 3 12.88 -7.54 -15.14
N SER A 4 13.72 -6.84 -14.39
CA SER A 4 13.34 -6.13 -13.17
C SER A 4 13.52 -4.63 -13.37
N SER A 5 12.61 -3.82 -12.83
CA SER A 5 12.77 -2.37 -12.88
C SER A 5 13.98 -1.87 -12.05
N GLN A 6 14.75 -2.76 -11.40
CA GLN A 6 16.04 -2.43 -10.80
C GLN A 6 17.21 -2.43 -11.80
N GLU A 7 17.03 -3.02 -12.99
CA GLU A 7 18.06 -3.17 -14.03
C GLU A 7 18.15 -1.95 -14.95
N GLY A 8 17.15 -1.06 -14.94
CA GLY A 8 17.16 0.18 -15.71
C GLY A 8 18.01 1.30 -15.06
N PRO A 9 18.40 2.33 -15.83
CA PRO A 9 19.11 3.50 -15.30
C PRO A 9 18.36 4.12 -14.11
N LYS A 10 19.10 4.47 -13.05
CA LYS A 10 18.55 5.09 -11.85
C LYS A 10 18.60 6.61 -11.98
N ARG A 11 17.58 7.29 -11.45
CA ARG A 11 17.56 8.76 -11.41
C ARG A 11 18.79 9.27 -10.64
N PRO A 12 19.46 10.31 -11.12
CA PRO A 12 20.62 10.87 -10.45
C PRO A 12 20.22 11.59 -9.17
N LEU A 13 21.21 11.81 -8.29
CA LEU A 13 21.01 12.56 -7.06
C LEU A 13 20.74 14.03 -7.36
N THR A 14 19.86 14.65 -6.57
CA THR A 14 19.72 16.11 -6.55
C THR A 14 20.98 16.74 -5.93
N ALA A 15 21.21 18.03 -6.19
CA ALA A 15 22.34 18.79 -5.62
C ALA A 15 22.48 18.61 -4.09
N TYR A 16 21.38 18.75 -3.35
CA TYR A 16 21.38 18.54 -1.89
C TYR A 16 21.79 17.11 -1.48
N PHE A 17 21.17 16.08 -2.06
CA PHE A 17 21.53 14.69 -1.74
C PHE A 17 22.97 14.33 -2.14
N ARG A 18 23.53 15.01 -3.14
CA ARG A 18 24.95 14.87 -3.49
C ARG A 18 25.84 15.52 -2.43
N PHE A 19 25.58 16.78 -2.07
CA PHE A 19 26.25 17.44 -0.94
C PHE A 19 26.17 16.61 0.35
N MET A 20 24.99 16.10 0.67
CA MET A 20 24.78 15.23 1.83
C MET A 20 25.65 13.98 1.74
N LYS A 21 25.66 13.27 0.60
CA LYS A 21 26.48 12.07 0.41
C LYS A 21 27.97 12.36 0.61
N ASP A 22 28.45 13.46 0.04
CA ASP A 22 29.88 13.82 0.06
C ASP A 22 30.34 14.27 1.46
N ASN A 23 29.45 14.88 2.25
CA ASN A 23 29.77 15.44 3.57
C ASN A 23 29.36 14.53 4.75
N HIS A 24 28.53 13.51 4.53
CA HIS A 24 27.93 12.73 5.62
C HIS A 24 28.97 12.07 6.55
N SER A 25 30.05 11.50 5.98
CA SER A 25 31.15 10.92 6.76
C SER A 25 31.85 11.97 7.64
N ALA A 26 32.21 13.11 7.09
CA ALA A 26 32.87 14.19 7.81
C ALA A 26 31.99 14.73 8.96
N PHE A 27 30.68 14.86 8.74
CA PHE A 27 29.76 15.25 9.82
C PHE A 27 29.65 14.19 10.90
N ARG A 28 29.68 12.90 10.54
CA ARG A 28 29.67 11.80 11.52
C ARG A 28 30.96 11.78 12.35
N GLU A 29 32.12 11.91 11.71
CA GLU A 29 33.42 11.93 12.37
C GLU A 29 33.58 13.11 13.33
N LYS A 30 33.08 14.30 12.95
CA LYS A 30 33.07 15.49 13.81
C LYS A 30 32.05 15.42 14.96
N ASN A 31 31.12 14.47 14.92
CA ASN A 31 30.06 14.34 15.92
C ASN A 31 29.94 12.87 16.40
N PRO A 32 31.01 12.29 16.96
CA PRO A 32 30.98 10.92 17.45
C PRO A 32 30.07 10.87 18.68
N GLY A 33 28.86 10.35 18.53
CA GLY A 33 27.86 10.27 19.59
C GLY A 33 26.48 10.78 19.18
N LEU A 34 26.38 11.58 18.11
CA LEU A 34 25.08 11.94 17.55
C LEU A 34 24.49 10.79 16.75
N ASN A 35 23.17 10.63 16.84
CA ASN A 35 22.48 9.67 16.01
C ASN A 35 22.39 10.17 14.55
N ASN A 36 22.08 9.25 13.63
CA ASN A 36 22.03 9.59 12.22
C ASN A 36 20.98 10.67 11.90
N VAL A 37 19.88 10.76 12.65
CA VAL A 37 18.83 11.78 12.43
C VAL A 37 19.35 13.18 12.76
N GLU A 38 20.10 13.32 13.85
CA GLU A 38 20.73 14.58 14.26
C GLU A 38 21.83 15.00 13.28
N ILE A 39 22.67 14.06 12.84
CA ILE A 39 23.67 14.31 11.81
C ILE A 39 23.01 14.85 10.53
N MET A 40 21.92 14.22 10.09
CA MET A 40 21.18 14.66 8.90
C MET A 40 20.55 16.04 9.07
N LYS A 41 20.08 16.39 10.28
CA LYS A 41 19.62 17.76 10.60
C LYS A 41 20.75 18.78 10.50
N LYS A 42 21.96 18.45 10.98
CA LYS A 42 23.15 19.32 10.86
C LYS A 42 23.55 19.54 9.40
N ILE A 43 23.60 18.48 8.59
CA ILE A 43 23.87 18.56 7.15
C ILE A 43 22.82 19.43 6.44
N ALA A 44 21.54 19.27 6.78
CA ALA A 44 20.47 20.08 6.22
C ALA A 44 20.62 21.58 6.56
N SER A 45 21.10 21.91 7.77
CA SER A 45 21.42 23.31 8.13
C SER A 45 22.61 23.84 7.35
N ALA A 46 23.69 23.07 7.31
CA ALA A 46 24.88 23.44 6.55
C ALA A 46 24.58 23.68 5.07
N TRP A 47 23.72 22.87 4.46
CA TRP A 47 23.24 23.13 3.10
C TRP A 47 22.45 24.43 2.97
N ARG A 48 21.58 24.75 3.94
CA ARG A 48 20.83 26.02 3.91
C ARG A 48 21.76 27.23 3.97
N GLU A 49 22.77 27.17 4.82
CA GLU A 49 23.79 28.20 5.03
C GLU A 49 24.84 28.26 3.91
N LEU A 50 24.96 27.22 3.10
CA LEU A 50 25.95 27.14 2.03
C LEU A 50 25.79 28.30 1.02
N PRO A 51 26.87 29.02 0.65
CA PRO A 51 26.81 30.09 -0.34
C PRO A 51 26.25 29.62 -1.69
N ALA A 52 25.60 30.53 -2.42
CA ALA A 52 25.01 30.22 -3.72
C ALA A 52 26.06 29.71 -4.73
N SER A 53 27.28 30.27 -4.71
CA SER A 53 28.39 29.84 -5.56
C SER A 53 28.78 28.38 -5.32
N GLN A 54 28.82 27.93 -4.06
CA GLN A 54 29.13 26.55 -3.72
C GLN A 54 27.96 25.61 -4.03
N LYS A 55 26.72 26.05 -3.79
CA LYS A 55 25.52 25.31 -4.22
C LYS A 55 25.47 25.11 -5.74
N GLN A 56 25.93 26.10 -6.51
CA GLN A 56 25.94 26.07 -7.96
C GLN A 56 26.79 24.92 -8.51
N VAL A 57 27.94 24.63 -7.90
CA VAL A 57 28.78 23.47 -8.28
C VAL A 57 27.97 22.17 -8.24
N TYR A 58 27.18 21.96 -7.18
CA TYR A 58 26.33 20.77 -7.06
C TYR A 58 25.16 20.76 -8.04
N GLU A 59 24.59 21.93 -8.36
CA GLU A 59 23.53 22.06 -9.37
C GLU A 59 24.05 21.78 -10.79
N GLU A 60 25.26 22.21 -11.13
CA GLU A 60 25.91 21.91 -12.41
C GLU A 60 26.18 20.41 -12.56
N VAL A 61 26.71 19.76 -11.51
CA VAL A 61 26.91 18.31 -11.51
C VAL A 61 25.58 17.57 -11.66
N LYS A 62 24.53 17.99 -10.95
CA LYS A 62 23.18 17.43 -11.10
C LYS A 62 22.66 17.59 -12.53
N LYS A 63 22.85 18.75 -13.17
CA LYS A 63 22.43 18.98 -14.57
C LYS A 63 23.15 18.02 -15.52
N ALA A 64 24.47 17.89 -15.40
CA ALA A 64 25.27 16.97 -16.21
C ALA A 64 24.86 15.50 -16.00
N ASP A 65 24.65 15.09 -14.74
CA ASP A 65 24.18 13.74 -14.43
C ASP A 65 22.75 13.48 -14.97
N TRP A 66 21.90 14.51 -14.99
CA TRP A 66 20.55 14.40 -15.56
C TRP A 66 20.60 14.18 -17.06
N GLN A 67 21.48 14.89 -17.78
CA GLN A 67 21.69 14.69 -19.21
C GLN A 67 22.15 13.25 -19.51
N ARG A 68 23.19 12.77 -18.80
CA ARG A 68 23.66 11.38 -18.89
C ARG A 68 22.56 10.37 -18.60
N TYR A 69 21.78 10.60 -17.55
CA TYR A 69 20.64 9.75 -17.19
C TYR A 69 19.59 9.70 -18.30
N THR A 70 19.27 10.83 -18.92
CA THR A 70 18.28 10.88 -20.00
C THR A 70 18.73 10.10 -21.23
N GLU A 71 20.01 10.22 -21.62
CA GLU A 71 20.60 9.45 -22.71
C GLU A 71 20.60 7.95 -22.40
N GLN A 72 21.06 7.56 -21.21
CA GLN A 72 21.05 6.16 -20.76
C GLN A 72 19.64 5.58 -20.72
N LEU A 73 18.66 6.35 -20.26
CA LEU A 73 17.27 5.92 -20.20
C LEU A 73 16.67 5.76 -21.61
N ALA A 74 17.00 6.65 -22.54
CA ALA A 74 16.57 6.56 -23.93
C ALA A 74 17.17 5.30 -24.60
N ALA A 75 18.48 5.08 -24.44
CA ALA A 75 19.15 3.88 -24.95
C ALA A 75 18.57 2.59 -24.33
N TYR A 76 18.36 2.57 -23.01
CA TYR A 76 17.74 1.43 -22.32
C TYR A 76 16.33 1.15 -22.85
N ARG A 77 15.50 2.18 -23.05
CA ARG A 77 14.14 2.01 -23.60
C ARG A 77 14.15 1.50 -25.02
N ALA A 78 15.08 1.96 -25.86
CA ALA A 78 15.22 1.50 -27.24
C ALA A 78 15.62 0.01 -27.33
N GLN A 79 16.31 -0.52 -26.32
CA GLN A 79 16.70 -1.94 -26.25
C GLN A 79 15.57 -2.88 -25.79
N LEU A 80 14.49 -2.36 -25.23
CA LEU A 80 13.40 -3.18 -24.69
C LEU A 80 12.46 -3.66 -25.79
N THR A 81 12.07 -4.93 -25.71
CA THR A 81 10.95 -5.43 -26.54
C THR A 81 9.61 -4.93 -26.00
N PRO A 82 8.54 -4.87 -26.82
CA PRO A 82 7.21 -4.47 -26.35
C PRO A 82 6.71 -5.29 -25.15
N ALA A 83 6.94 -6.61 -25.17
CA ALA A 83 6.57 -7.50 -24.06
C ALA A 83 7.32 -7.17 -22.77
N GLN A 84 8.62 -6.83 -22.87
CA GLN A 84 9.43 -6.42 -21.72
C GLN A 84 9.00 -5.08 -21.15
N ALA A 85 8.64 -4.12 -22.01
CA ALA A 85 8.11 -2.82 -21.59
C ALA A 85 6.79 -2.97 -20.80
N ILE A 86 5.87 -3.81 -21.30
CA ILE A 86 4.60 -4.12 -20.62
C ILE A 86 4.87 -4.78 -19.26
N ALA A 87 5.75 -5.79 -19.20
CA ALA A 87 6.10 -6.47 -17.96
C ALA A 87 6.69 -5.51 -16.92
N LEU A 88 7.56 -4.58 -17.33
CA LEU A 88 8.12 -3.55 -16.46
C LEU A 88 7.06 -2.60 -15.91
N ASP A 89 6.09 -2.19 -16.72
CA ASP A 89 5.03 -1.29 -16.29
C ASP A 89 4.03 -1.99 -15.36
N GLU A 90 3.73 -3.26 -15.59
CA GLU A 90 2.99 -4.09 -14.64
C GLU A 90 3.72 -4.25 -13.32
N GLU A 91 5.04 -4.51 -13.34
CA GLU A 91 5.85 -4.65 -12.13
C GLU A 91 5.84 -3.34 -11.31
N LYS A 92 6.03 -2.19 -11.99
CA LYS A 92 5.90 -0.87 -11.36
C LYS A 92 4.52 -0.67 -10.75
N ARG A 93 3.44 -1.01 -11.48
CA ARG A 93 2.06 -0.90 -11.01
C ARG A 93 1.83 -1.74 -9.76
N LYS A 94 2.25 -3.00 -9.76
CA LYS A 94 2.18 -3.93 -8.62
C LYS A 94 2.96 -3.38 -7.42
N ARG A 95 4.16 -2.82 -7.64
CA ARG A 95 4.98 -2.20 -6.59
C ARG A 95 4.30 -0.98 -5.96
N TRP A 96 3.75 -0.08 -6.78
CA TRP A 96 3.02 1.09 -6.30
C TRP A 96 1.73 0.71 -5.58
N ALA A 97 0.98 -0.25 -6.09
CA ALA A 97 -0.21 -0.81 -5.43
C ALA A 97 0.14 -1.40 -4.06
N ARG A 98 1.24 -2.18 -3.97
CA ARG A 98 1.75 -2.72 -2.69
C ARG A 98 2.12 -1.60 -1.72
N ARG A 99 2.84 -0.57 -2.16
CA ARG A 99 3.20 0.59 -1.32
C ARG A 99 1.96 1.34 -0.82
N ARG A 100 0.97 1.55 -1.68
CA ARG A 100 -0.31 2.21 -1.33
C ARG A 100 -1.09 1.38 -0.31
N SER A 101 -1.21 0.07 -0.53
CA SER A 101 -1.86 -0.87 0.38
C SER A 101 -1.19 -0.91 1.76
N LEU A 102 0.15 -0.93 1.81
CA LEU A 102 0.90 -0.89 3.06
C LEU A 102 0.70 0.44 3.82
N ARG A 103 0.66 1.58 3.11
CA ARG A 103 0.38 2.88 3.72
C ARG A 103 -1.03 2.92 4.30
N ALA A 104 -2.03 2.50 3.53
CA ALA A 104 -3.42 2.42 3.98
C ALA A 104 -3.55 1.49 5.20
N LYS A 105 -2.88 0.33 5.19
CA LYS A 105 -2.87 -0.58 6.34
C LYS A 105 -2.27 0.06 7.60
N ARG A 106 -1.15 0.77 7.47
CA ARG A 106 -0.52 1.49 8.61
C ARG A 106 -1.44 2.56 9.18
N GLU A 107 -2.10 3.31 8.32
CA GLU A 107 -3.09 4.32 8.73
C GLU A 107 -4.26 3.67 9.49
N LEU A 108 -4.84 2.60 8.95
CA LEU A 108 -5.92 1.88 9.63
C LEU A 108 -5.48 1.30 10.99
N THR A 109 -4.24 0.83 11.10
CA THR A 109 -3.67 0.36 12.37
C THR A 109 -3.47 1.52 13.36
N ALA A 110 -2.98 2.68 12.91
CA ALA A 110 -2.84 3.87 13.74
C ALA A 110 -4.19 4.40 14.24
N LEU A 111 -5.25 4.27 13.43
CA LEU A 111 -6.63 4.59 13.79
C LEU A 111 -7.29 3.52 14.68
N GLY A 112 -6.56 2.47 15.07
CA GLY A 112 -7.07 1.41 15.95
C GLY A 112 -8.20 0.59 15.33
N LYS A 113 -8.22 0.42 13.99
CA LYS A 113 -9.28 -0.36 13.32
C LYS A 113 -9.35 -1.79 13.89
N PRO A 114 -10.53 -2.26 14.34
CA PRO A 114 -10.71 -3.60 14.87
C PRO A 114 -10.21 -4.69 13.94
N LYS A 115 -9.55 -5.71 14.52
CA LYS A 115 -9.13 -6.90 13.77
C LYS A 115 -10.35 -7.73 13.38
N ARG A 116 -10.31 -8.29 12.17
CA ARG A 116 -11.36 -9.19 11.65
C ARG A 116 -11.64 -10.34 12.63
N PRO A 117 -12.88 -10.85 12.65
CA PRO A 117 -13.23 -11.93 13.55
C PRO A 117 -12.43 -13.20 13.20
N ARG A 118 -11.98 -13.90 14.23
CA ARG A 118 -11.25 -15.17 14.11
C ARG A 118 -12.21 -16.29 13.72
N SER A 119 -11.79 -17.11 12.77
CA SER A 119 -12.53 -18.36 12.47
C SER A 119 -12.26 -19.41 13.56
N SER A 120 -13.13 -20.42 13.65
CA SER A 120 -12.96 -21.55 14.57
C SER A 120 -11.61 -22.24 14.38
N PHE A 121 -11.18 -22.41 13.13
CA PHE A 121 -9.85 -22.93 12.83
C PHE A 121 -8.71 -21.99 13.27
N ASN A 122 -8.86 -20.66 13.16
CA ASN A 122 -7.83 -19.74 13.64
C ASN A 122 -7.65 -19.81 15.16
N ILE A 123 -8.75 -20.02 15.90
CA ILE A 123 -8.74 -20.17 17.36
C ILE A 123 -8.05 -21.49 17.73
N PHE A 124 -8.48 -22.59 17.12
CA PHE A 124 -7.81 -23.89 17.26
C PHE A 124 -6.31 -23.80 16.97
N VAL A 125 -5.92 -23.20 15.84
CA VAL A 125 -4.51 -23.01 15.51
C VAL A 125 -3.82 -22.17 16.58
N SER A 126 -4.39 -21.07 17.05
CA SER A 126 -3.74 -20.23 18.06
C SER A 126 -3.46 -20.96 19.38
N GLU A 127 -4.32 -21.90 19.77
CA GLU A 127 -4.16 -22.70 21.00
C GLU A 127 -3.15 -23.83 20.79
N ASN A 128 -3.18 -24.51 19.64
CA ASN A 128 -2.41 -25.74 19.41
C ASN A 128 -1.06 -25.50 18.70
N TYR A 129 -0.77 -24.27 18.24
CA TYR A 129 0.42 -23.99 17.42
C TYR A 129 1.74 -24.08 18.19
N GLN A 130 1.75 -23.71 19.47
CA GLN A 130 2.94 -23.81 20.31
C GLN A 130 3.32 -25.27 20.55
N GLU A 131 2.33 -26.08 20.91
CA GLU A 131 2.47 -27.51 21.24
C GLU A 131 2.78 -28.38 20.02
N THR A 132 2.31 -28.00 18.82
CA THR A 132 2.57 -28.77 17.61
C THR A 132 4.06 -28.78 17.27
N GLU A 133 4.68 -29.95 17.24
CA GLU A 133 6.08 -30.08 16.82
C GLU A 133 6.25 -29.94 15.30
N GLY A 134 7.30 -29.23 14.87
CA GLY A 134 7.64 -29.12 13.47
C GLY A 134 8.85 -28.25 13.21
N ILE A 135 9.67 -28.68 12.24
CA ILE A 135 10.95 -28.04 11.86
C ILE A 135 10.71 -26.63 11.29
N SER A 136 9.55 -26.40 10.67
CA SER A 136 9.17 -25.10 10.13
C SER A 136 7.73 -24.71 10.48
N PRO A 137 7.40 -23.41 10.53
CA PRO A 137 6.03 -22.91 10.66
C PRO A 137 5.06 -23.53 9.65
N VAL A 138 5.52 -23.77 8.42
CA VAL A 138 4.73 -24.38 7.35
C VAL A 138 4.42 -25.85 7.68
N ALA A 139 5.39 -26.59 8.20
CA ALA A 139 5.19 -27.98 8.61
C ALA A 139 4.21 -28.07 9.79
N LYS A 140 4.33 -27.21 10.80
CA LYS A 140 3.37 -27.12 11.91
C LYS A 140 1.95 -26.84 11.42
N MET A 141 1.80 -25.85 10.53
CA MET A 141 0.48 -25.49 9.99
C MET A 141 -0.15 -26.63 9.18
N LYS A 142 0.64 -27.38 8.39
CA LYS A 142 0.14 -28.57 7.68
C LYS A 142 -0.37 -29.63 8.65
N LYS A 143 0.37 -29.93 9.72
CA LYS A 143 -0.07 -30.88 10.76
C LYS A 143 -1.38 -30.43 11.42
N LEU A 144 -1.46 -29.18 11.85
CA LEU A 144 -2.69 -28.61 12.44
C LEU A 144 -3.88 -28.68 11.49
N PHE A 145 -3.66 -28.45 10.20
CA PHE A 145 -4.71 -28.58 9.20
C PHE A 145 -5.22 -30.03 9.09
N THR A 146 -4.32 -31.02 9.11
CA THR A 146 -4.69 -32.44 9.15
C THR A 146 -5.48 -32.79 10.40
N ILE A 147 -4.97 -32.41 11.58
CA ILE A 147 -5.64 -32.65 12.88
C ILE A 147 -7.04 -32.04 12.87
N TRP A 148 -7.16 -30.78 12.45
CA TRP A 148 -8.47 -30.13 12.32
C TRP A 148 -9.39 -30.86 11.35
N GLY A 149 -8.88 -31.40 10.24
CA GLY A 149 -9.66 -32.19 9.29
C GLY A 149 -10.27 -33.44 9.94
N GLU A 150 -9.46 -34.16 10.72
CA GLU A 150 -9.82 -35.42 11.38
C GLU A 150 -10.72 -35.25 12.60
N MET A 151 -10.74 -34.06 13.22
CA MET A 151 -11.59 -33.78 14.38
C MET A 151 -13.09 -33.91 14.05
N SER A 152 -13.83 -34.52 14.97
CA SER A 152 -15.28 -34.68 14.87
C SER A 152 -16.01 -33.33 15.00
N SER A 153 -17.29 -33.31 14.62
CA SER A 153 -18.14 -32.12 14.81
C SER A 153 -18.21 -31.71 16.28
N SER A 154 -18.33 -32.67 17.21
CA SER A 154 -18.39 -32.40 18.65
C SER A 154 -17.08 -31.80 19.17
N GLN A 155 -15.93 -32.30 18.74
CA GLN A 155 -14.61 -31.74 19.09
C GLN A 155 -14.42 -30.32 18.54
N LYS A 156 -15.05 -29.99 17.41
CA LYS A 156 -15.01 -28.66 16.80
C LYS A 156 -15.98 -27.66 17.44
N GLN A 157 -17.02 -28.13 18.14
CA GLN A 157 -18.07 -27.25 18.69
C GLN A 157 -17.54 -26.14 19.60
N PRO A 158 -16.61 -26.39 20.55
CA PRO A 158 -16.09 -25.32 21.41
C PRO A 158 -15.46 -24.17 20.59
N TYR A 159 -14.67 -24.51 19.58
CA TYR A 159 -14.06 -23.52 18.68
C TYR A 159 -15.08 -22.79 17.80
N VAL A 160 -16.18 -23.46 17.42
CA VAL A 160 -17.29 -22.83 16.70
C VAL A 160 -17.99 -21.80 17.57
N GLN A 161 -18.23 -22.11 18.85
CA GLN A 161 -18.82 -21.15 19.81
C GLN A 161 -17.89 -19.96 20.03
N LEU A 162 -16.60 -20.20 20.29
CA LEU A 162 -15.61 -19.12 20.45
C LEU A 162 -15.50 -18.21 19.21
N ALA A 163 -15.64 -18.77 18.00
CA ALA A 163 -15.65 -17.98 16.77
C ALA A 163 -16.92 -17.12 16.65
N GLN A 164 -18.06 -17.63 17.12
CA GLN A 164 -19.31 -16.88 17.18
C GLN A 164 -19.22 -15.72 18.18
N ASP A 165 -18.61 -15.95 19.35
CA ASP A 165 -18.35 -14.89 20.34
C ASP A 165 -17.38 -13.83 19.80
N ASP A 166 -16.32 -14.24 19.10
CA ASP A 166 -15.36 -13.30 18.49
C ASP A 166 -16.00 -12.48 17.36
N LYS A 167 -17.02 -13.02 16.69
CA LYS A 167 -17.85 -12.28 15.74
C LYS A 167 -18.65 -11.18 16.43
N VAL A 168 -19.28 -11.48 17.57
CA VAL A 168 -20.02 -10.47 18.37
C VAL A 168 -19.05 -9.39 18.86
N ARG A 169 -17.88 -9.76 19.39
CA ARG A 169 -16.81 -8.83 19.77
C ARG A 169 -16.46 -7.89 18.60
N TYR A 170 -16.19 -8.44 17.42
CA TYR A 170 -15.85 -7.65 16.24
C TYR A 170 -16.97 -6.69 15.83
N GLU A 171 -18.23 -7.13 15.86
CA GLU A 171 -19.38 -6.29 15.50
C GLU A 171 -19.52 -5.10 16.45
N ASN A 172 -19.37 -5.33 17.76
CA ASN A 172 -19.40 -4.27 18.77
C ASN A 172 -18.23 -3.29 18.60
N GLU A 173 -16.99 -3.80 18.51
CA GLU A 173 -15.80 -2.97 18.30
C GLU A 173 -15.90 -2.15 17.00
N MET A 174 -16.38 -2.75 15.91
CA MET A 174 -16.54 -2.06 14.63
C MET A 174 -17.61 -0.98 14.70
N THR A 175 -18.69 -1.18 15.45
CA THR A 175 -19.73 -0.18 15.61
C THR A 175 -19.18 1.06 16.33
N SER A 176 -18.48 0.85 17.45
CA SER A 176 -17.82 1.94 18.18
C SER A 176 -16.73 2.63 17.36
N TRP A 177 -15.93 1.85 16.60
CA TRP A 177 -14.89 2.40 15.74
C TRP A 177 -15.46 3.22 14.58
N GLU A 178 -16.53 2.76 13.94
CA GLU A 178 -17.21 3.51 12.86
C GLU A 178 -17.80 4.81 13.38
N ALA A 179 -18.43 4.82 14.56
CA ALA A 179 -18.91 6.03 15.20
C ALA A 179 -17.77 7.05 15.43
N ARG A 180 -16.63 6.59 15.97
CA ARG A 180 -15.44 7.42 16.12
C ARG A 180 -14.91 7.96 14.78
N MET A 181 -14.99 7.19 13.69
CA MET A 181 -14.55 7.68 12.38
C MET A 181 -15.47 8.78 11.83
N VAL A 182 -16.78 8.72 12.10
CA VAL A 182 -17.72 9.82 11.78
C VAL A 182 -17.33 11.07 12.55
N GLU A 183 -17.10 10.98 13.86
CA GLU A 183 -16.69 12.11 14.70
C GLU A 183 -15.39 12.78 14.21
N LEU A 184 -14.46 11.99 13.68
CA LEU A 184 -13.20 12.48 13.10
C LEU A 184 -13.34 12.96 11.63
N GLY A 185 -14.54 12.94 11.05
CA GLY A 185 -14.80 13.33 9.65
C GLY A 185 -14.22 12.36 8.62
N ARG A 186 -13.92 11.12 9.01
CA ARG A 186 -13.31 10.05 8.19
C ARG A 186 -14.34 9.02 7.74
N GLU A 187 -15.47 9.51 7.25
CA GLU A 187 -16.58 8.66 6.77
C GLU A 187 -16.18 7.77 5.58
N ASP A 188 -15.12 8.15 4.86
CA ASP A 188 -14.50 7.36 3.79
C ASP A 188 -14.07 5.95 4.25
N LEU A 189 -13.86 5.75 5.55
CA LEU A 189 -13.37 4.51 6.14
C LEU A 189 -14.47 3.57 6.67
N ILE A 190 -15.72 4.03 6.68
CA ILE A 190 -16.87 3.28 7.20
C ILE A 190 -17.28 2.20 6.20
N ARG A 191 -17.72 1.04 6.69
CA ARG A 191 -18.22 -0.02 5.80
C ARG A 191 -19.46 0.48 5.07
N ILE A 192 -19.39 0.52 3.73
CA ILE A 192 -20.57 0.70 2.90
C ILE A 192 -21.46 -0.52 3.10
N ARG A 193 -22.48 -0.42 3.96
CA ARG A 193 -23.56 -1.39 3.99
C ARG A 193 -24.26 -1.26 2.64
N LYS A 194 -24.10 -2.24 1.75
CA LYS A 194 -24.93 -2.32 0.55
C LYS A 194 -26.38 -2.33 1.04
N ARG A 195 -27.07 -1.19 0.99
CA ARG A 195 -28.52 -1.17 1.14
C ARG A 195 -29.05 -2.11 0.06
N LYS A 196 -29.81 -3.16 0.44
CA LYS A 196 -30.63 -3.88 -0.55
C LYS A 196 -31.44 -2.80 -1.26
N PRO A 197 -31.47 -2.74 -2.60
CA PRO A 197 -32.31 -1.76 -3.27
C PRO A 197 -33.74 -1.99 -2.78
N THR A 198 -34.33 -0.97 -2.17
CA THR A 198 -35.77 -0.98 -1.85
C THR A 198 -36.54 -1.14 -3.16
N ARG A 199 -37.71 -1.80 -3.12
CA ARG A 199 -38.56 -2.05 -4.30
C ARG A 199 -38.76 -0.79 -5.17
N GLU A 200 -38.84 0.38 -4.55
CA GLU A 200 -38.89 1.70 -5.20
C GLU A 200 -37.67 2.03 -6.07
N THR A 201 -36.46 1.79 -5.59
CA THR A 201 -35.22 2.07 -6.34
C THR A 201 -35.02 1.06 -7.49
N ALA A 202 -35.48 -0.19 -7.33
CA ALA A 202 -35.48 -1.19 -8.39
C ALA A 202 -36.52 -0.90 -9.49
N GLN A 203 -37.66 -0.29 -9.14
CA GLN A 203 -38.65 0.16 -10.11
C GLN A 203 -38.17 1.40 -10.89
N ARG A 204 -37.52 2.34 -10.21
CA ARG A 204 -36.96 3.56 -10.85
C ARG A 204 -35.80 3.25 -11.81
N ALA A 205 -35.02 2.21 -11.54
CA ALA A 205 -33.95 1.74 -12.43
C ALA A 205 -34.44 0.96 -13.66
N LYS A 206 -35.70 0.46 -13.64
CA LYS A 206 -36.34 -0.22 -14.78
C LYS A 206 -37.17 0.71 -15.67
N ALA A 207 -37.36 1.98 -15.28
CA ALA A 207 -38.04 2.94 -16.12
C ALA A 207 -37.11 3.37 -17.27
N PRO A 208 -37.51 3.22 -18.55
CA PRO A 208 -36.69 3.69 -19.66
C PRO A 208 -36.55 5.21 -19.58
N SER A 209 -35.31 5.70 -19.63
CA SER A 209 -35.00 7.12 -19.57
C SER A 209 -35.64 7.85 -20.74
N ARG A 210 -36.69 8.62 -20.48
CA ARG A 210 -37.45 9.37 -21.50
C ARG A 210 -36.71 10.60 -22.06
N GLN A 211 -35.38 10.64 -22.00
CA GLN A 211 -34.57 11.81 -22.33
C GLN A 211 -33.70 11.68 -23.59
N THR A 212 -33.69 10.53 -24.27
CA THR A 212 -32.90 10.35 -25.52
C THR A 212 -33.71 10.45 -26.82
N ALA A 213 -35.00 10.80 -26.78
CA ALA A 213 -35.83 10.92 -27.99
C ALA A 213 -36.06 12.35 -28.50
N ALA A 214 -35.63 13.40 -27.78
CA ALA A 214 -35.90 14.79 -28.15
C ALA A 214 -34.75 15.52 -28.89
N LYS A 215 -33.62 14.83 -29.16
CA LYS A 215 -32.44 15.44 -29.83
C LYS A 215 -32.21 15.01 -31.28
N LEU A 216 -33.13 14.25 -31.88
CA LEU A 216 -33.03 13.76 -33.26
C LEU A 216 -34.11 14.33 -34.21
N LYS A 217 -34.76 15.45 -33.85
CA LYS A 217 -35.78 16.11 -34.69
C LYS A 217 -35.52 17.59 -34.99
N LEU A 218 -34.28 18.07 -34.84
CA LEU A 218 -33.94 19.50 -35.06
C LEU A 218 -32.74 19.71 -36.00
N THR A 219 -32.41 18.74 -36.85
CA THR A 219 -31.36 18.89 -37.87
C THR A 219 -31.82 18.38 -39.24
N GLU A 220 -33.05 18.71 -39.63
CA GLU A 220 -33.53 18.63 -41.02
C GLU A 220 -34.51 19.80 -41.24
N GLY A 221 -34.01 20.89 -41.82
CA GLY A 221 -34.81 22.05 -42.23
C GLY A 221 -33.99 23.35 -42.14
N GLU A 222 -33.94 24.11 -43.25
CA GLU A 222 -33.12 25.31 -43.56
C GLU A 222 -31.81 24.92 -44.27
N GLU A 223 -31.81 24.77 -45.61
CA GLU A 223 -31.75 25.84 -46.64
C GLU A 223 -30.63 26.86 -46.40
#